data_AF-A0AAD3THM1-F1
#
_entry.id   AF-A0AAD3THM1-F1
#
_cell.length_a   1.000
_cell.length_b   1.000
_cell.length_c   1.000
_cell.angle_alpha   90.00
_cell.angle_beta   90.00
_cell.angle_gamma   90.00
#
_symmetry.space_group_name_H-M   'P 1'
#
loop_
_entity.id
_entity.type
_entity.pdbx_description
1 polymer ?
#
loop_
_entity_poly.entity_id
_entity_poly.type
_entity_poly.pdbx_seq_one_letter_code
_entity_poly.pdbx_strand_id
1 'polypeptide(L)' 'MEDGGGADGCRTPEQKERRTTEETECPPAPKKKPASPKKRDPPKVGYFQSPDLESLFLKATGG' A
#
# COMPACT_ATOMS: atom_id res chain seq x y z
N MET A 1 -17.16 41.77 -1.39
CA MET A 1 -17.66 41.04 -0.21
C MET A 1 -19.06 40.62 -0.53
N GLU A 2 -19.32 39.30 -0.56
CA GLU A 2 -20.57 38.51 -0.29
C GLU A 2 -20.13 37.06 -0.63
N ASP A 3 -19.77 36.17 0.30
CA ASP A 3 -20.56 35.35 1.24
C ASP A 3 -21.76 34.62 0.61
N GLY A 4 -21.76 33.27 0.63
CA GLY A 4 -22.99 32.52 0.38
C GLY A 4 -22.86 31.11 -0.23
N GLY A 5 -22.67 30.11 0.62
CA GLY A 5 -23.44 28.85 0.58
C GLY A 5 -23.08 27.78 -0.46
N GLY A 6 -22.53 26.67 0.04
CA GLY A 6 -22.51 25.41 -0.70
C GLY A 6 -21.66 24.35 -0.04
N ALA A 7 -22.02 23.95 1.18
CA ALA A 7 -21.39 22.87 1.93
C ALA A 7 -21.68 21.46 1.34
N ASP A 8 -21.67 21.34 0.02
CA ASP A 8 -21.89 20.07 -0.68
C ASP A 8 -20.61 19.70 -1.42
N GLY A 9 -19.73 19.00 -0.71
CA GLY A 9 -18.68 18.23 -1.36
C GLY A 9 -19.27 17.14 -2.27
N CYS A 10 -18.43 16.46 -3.04
CA CYS A 10 -18.88 15.33 -3.85
C CYS A 10 -19.58 14.28 -2.98
N ARG A 11 -20.87 14.03 -3.22
CA ARG A 11 -21.69 13.07 -2.48
C ARG A 11 -22.28 12.02 -3.42
N THR A 12 -22.32 10.77 -2.95
CA THR A 12 -22.96 9.66 -3.66
C THR A 12 -24.46 9.93 -3.82
N PRO A 13 -25.05 9.79 -5.02
CA PRO A 13 -26.48 10.03 -5.23
C PRO A 13 -27.35 9.08 -4.39
N GLU A 14 -28.29 9.64 -3.64
CA GLU A 14 -29.14 8.90 -2.69
C GLU A 14 -30.39 8.30 -3.35
N GLN A 15 -30.68 8.66 -4.62
CA GLN A 15 -31.80 8.13 -5.37
C GLN A 15 -31.66 6.62 -5.58
N LYS A 16 -32.74 5.89 -5.28
CA LYS A 16 -32.77 4.42 -5.31
C LYS A 16 -32.46 3.83 -6.68
N GLU A 17 -32.80 4.53 -7.76
CA GLU A 17 -32.52 4.12 -9.16
C GLU A 17 -31.04 4.21 -9.54
N ARG A 18 -30.29 5.10 -8.87
CA ARG A 18 -28.85 5.35 -9.11
C ARG A 18 -27.97 4.64 -8.08
N ARG A 19 -28.55 4.15 -6.98
CA ARG A 19 -27.86 3.39 -5.94
C ARG A 19 -27.54 2.01 -6.48
N THR A 20 -26.26 1.65 -6.54
CA THR A 20 -25.85 0.26 -6.79
C THR A 20 -26.56 -0.63 -5.77
N THR A 21 -27.23 -1.68 -6.24
CA THR A 21 -27.64 -2.82 -5.41
C THR A 21 -26.37 -3.57 -5.02
N GLU A 22 -25.54 -2.92 -4.22
CA GLU A 22 -24.42 -3.57 -3.56
C GLU A 22 -25.04 -4.61 -2.63
N GLU A 23 -24.72 -5.88 -2.88
CA GLU A 23 -24.85 -6.91 -1.88
C GLU A 23 -24.09 -6.40 -0.65
N THR A 24 -24.82 -5.98 0.38
CA THR A 24 -24.25 -5.39 1.59
C THR A 24 -23.47 -6.43 2.42
N GLU A 25 -23.55 -7.70 2.01
CA GLU A 25 -22.78 -8.77 2.61
C GLU A 25 -21.36 -8.73 2.03
N CYS A 26 -20.39 -8.44 2.90
CA CYS A 26 -18.99 -8.60 2.52
C CYS A 26 -18.77 -10.05 2.04
N PRO A 27 -18.10 -10.26 0.90
CA PRO A 27 -17.78 -11.61 0.47
C PRO A 27 -17.00 -12.32 1.59
N PRO A 28 -17.17 -13.64 1.73
CA PRO A 28 -16.50 -14.39 2.79
C PRO A 28 -14.99 -14.16 2.75
N ALA A 29 -14.39 -14.02 3.93
CA ALA A 29 -12.97 -13.71 4.06
C ALA A 29 -12.10 -14.71 3.26
N PRO A 30 -11.06 -14.24 2.54
CA PRO A 30 -10.15 -15.12 1.83
C PRO A 30 -9.55 -16.17 2.77
N LYS A 31 -9.67 -17.44 2.40
CA LYS A 31 -9.07 -18.54 3.18
C LYS A 31 -7.55 -18.46 3.05
N LYS A 32 -6.86 -18.17 4.16
CA LYS A 32 -5.40 -18.23 4.21
C LYS A 32 -4.94 -19.69 4.04
N LYS A 33 -3.95 -19.92 3.18
CA LYS A 33 -3.26 -21.21 3.14
C LYS A 33 -2.46 -21.36 4.44
N PRO A 34 -2.36 -22.57 5.02
CA PRO A 34 -1.52 -22.79 6.19
C PRO A 34 -0.08 -22.42 5.83
N ALA A 35 0.52 -21.53 6.61
CA ALA A 35 1.93 -21.22 6.48
C ALA A 35 2.72 -22.45 6.92
N SER A 36 3.41 -23.12 5.97
CA SER A 36 4.39 -24.14 6.33
C SER A 36 5.60 -23.43 6.94
N PRO A 37 6.02 -23.73 8.19
CA PRO A 37 7.26 -23.22 8.75
C PRO A 37 8.43 -23.99 8.10
N LYS A 38 8.63 -23.81 6.79
CA LYS A 38 9.83 -24.30 6.12
C LYS A 38 10.96 -23.40 6.58
N LYS A 39 11.91 -23.97 7.32
CA LYS A 39 13.21 -23.34 7.55
C LYS A 39 13.83 -23.12 6.18
N ARG A 40 13.80 -21.87 5.72
CA ARG A 40 14.46 -21.47 4.48
C ARG A 40 15.93 -21.27 4.81
N ASP A 41 16.80 -21.92 4.06
CA ASP A 41 18.23 -21.66 4.13
C ASP A 41 18.48 -20.16 3.85
N PRO A 42 19.38 -19.49 4.59
CA PRO A 42 19.73 -18.11 4.29
C PRO A 42 20.13 -17.96 2.81
N PRO A 43 19.88 -16.79 2.19
CA PRO A 43 20.36 -16.53 0.83
C PRO A 43 21.88 -16.79 0.71
N LYS A 44 22.29 -17.56 -0.30
CA LYS A 44 23.70 -17.94 -0.55
C LYS A 44 24.62 -16.72 -0.66
N VAL A 45 24.10 -15.65 -1.23
CA VAL A 45 24.67 -14.31 -1.19
C VAL A 45 23.76 -13.53 -0.25
N GLY A 46 24.29 -13.09 0.90
CA GLY A 46 23.50 -12.48 1.97
C GLY A 46 22.48 -11.45 1.46
N TYR A 47 21.36 -11.30 2.18
CA TYR A 47 20.20 -10.51 1.71
C TYR A 47 20.55 -9.06 1.35
N PHE A 48 21.54 -8.50 2.02
CA PHE A 48 22.10 -7.19 1.71
C PHE A 48 23.61 -7.32 1.64
N GLN A 49 24.17 -6.93 0.49
CA GLN A 49 25.60 -6.72 0.34
C GLN A 49 25.84 -5.22 0.45
N SER A 50 26.13 -4.73 1.66
CA SER A 50 26.50 -3.33 1.84
C SER A 50 27.67 -3.02 0.93
N PRO A 51 27.61 -1.95 0.12
CA PRO A 51 28.80 -1.46 -0.53
C PRO A 51 29.83 -1.08 0.54
N ASP A 52 31.09 -1.24 0.20
CA ASP A 52 32.20 -0.80 1.04
C ASP A 52 32.02 0.69 1.37
N LEU A 53 32.12 1.01 2.66
CA LEU A 53 31.86 2.36 3.15
C LEU A 53 32.93 3.34 2.64
N GLU A 54 34.18 2.91 2.49
CA GLU A 54 35.23 3.77 1.93
C GLU A 54 34.89 4.17 0.48
N SER A 55 34.36 3.23 -0.32
CA SER A 55 33.85 3.54 -1.67
C SER A 55 32.72 4.56 -1.68
N LEU A 56 31.87 4.59 -0.66
CA LEU A 56 30.81 5.61 -0.53
C LEU A 56 31.40 6.99 -0.23
N PHE A 57 32.38 7.07 0.67
CA PHE A 57 32.99 8.34 1.06
C PHE A 57 33.93 8.91 -0.03
N LEU A 58 34.63 8.04 -0.77
CA LEU A 58 35.47 8.43 -1.92
C LEU A 58 34.65 8.99 -3.09
N LYS A 59 33.39 8.58 -3.26
CA LYS A 59 32.50 9.14 -4.29
C LYS A 59 31.82 10.43 -3.86
N ALA A 60 31.60 10.61 -2.55
CA ALA A 60 30.99 11.82 -2.00
C ALA A 60 31.99 12.99 -1.95
N THR A 61 33.27 12.67 -1.83
CA THR A 61 34.36 13.64 -1.85
C THR A 61 34.99 13.61 -3.25
N GLY A 62 34.39 14.33 -4.19
CA GLY A 62 34.86 14.39 -5.58
C GLY A 62 36.37 14.62 -5.65
N GLY A 63 37.07 13.70 -6.32
CA GLY A 63 38.49 13.85 -6.66
C GLY A 63 38.74 15.00 -7.63
#